data_AF-A0A0W0SHE8-F1
#
_entry.id   AF-A0A0W0SHE8-F1
#
_cell.length_a   1.000
_cell.length_b   1.000
_cell.length_c   1.000
_cell.angle_alpha   90.00
_cell.angle_beta   90.00
_cell.angle_gamma   90.00
#
_symmetry.space_group_name_H-M   'P 1'
#
loop_
_entity.id
_entity.type
_entity.pdbx_description
1 polymer ?
#
loop_
_entity_poly.entity_id
_entity_poly.type
_entity_poly.pdbx_seq_one_letter_code
_entity_poly.pdbx_strand_id
1 'polypeptide(L)'
;MSTKKNIIPVLKQSWPYKKYYMAMPFHRQEYVQSLIGLPIPASTQWQLMEELAGCALLVFPALEILAANGSLIHNDDTVRYDSSQPTKPP
;
A
#
# COMPACT_ATOMS: atom_id res chain seq x y z
N MET A 1 -4.89 -2.45 -31.44
CA MET A 1 -3.59 -2.72 -30.76
C MET A 1 -3.09 -1.53 -29.90
N SER A 2 -3.98 -0.62 -29.45
CA SER A 2 -3.63 0.64 -28.75
C SER A 2 -4.00 0.64 -27.25
N THR A 3 -5.01 -0.16 -26.87
CA THR A 3 -5.60 -0.15 -25.52
C THR A 3 -4.69 -0.68 -24.42
N LYS A 4 -3.84 -1.69 -24.69
CA LYS A 4 -2.96 -2.29 -23.66
C LYS A 4 -1.85 -1.35 -23.17
N LYS A 5 -1.37 -0.41 -23.99
CA LYS A 5 -0.30 0.53 -23.61
C LYS A 5 -0.74 1.57 -22.58
N ASN A 6 -2.02 1.93 -22.56
CA ASN A 6 -2.54 2.97 -21.66
C ASN A 6 -3.07 2.43 -20.34
N ILE A 7 -3.27 1.11 -20.22
CA ILE A 7 -3.86 0.48 -19.03
C ILE A 7 -2.81 0.27 -17.93
N ILE A 8 -1.58 -0.12 -18.30
CA ILE A 8 -0.50 -0.39 -17.33
C ILE A 8 -0.15 0.83 -16.46
N PRO A 9 -0.03 2.06 -17.00
CA PRO A 9 0.23 3.27 -16.20
C PRO A 9 -0.91 3.59 -15.21
N VAL A 10 -2.17 3.44 -15.63
CA VAL A 10 -3.34 3.68 -14.77
C VAL A 10 -3.37 2.66 -13.63
N LEU A 11 -3.05 1.40 -13.92
CA LEU A 11 -3.00 0.35 -12.91
C LEU A 11 -1.88 0.57 -11.90
N LYS A 12 -0.72 1.06 -12.36
CA LYS A 12 0.42 1.42 -11.50
C LYS A 12 0.04 2.43 -10.41
N GLN A 13 -0.84 3.39 -10.70
CA GLN A 13 -1.33 4.35 -9.71
C GLN A 13 -2.45 3.77 -8.82
N SER A 14 -3.38 3.02 -9.40
CA SER A 14 -4.57 2.56 -8.68
C SER A 14 -4.28 1.47 -7.63
N TRP A 15 -3.28 0.61 -7.85
CA TRP A 15 -3.02 -0.55 -7.00
C TRP A 15 -2.50 -0.19 -5.61
N PRO A 16 -1.47 0.67 -5.49
CA PRO A 16 -0.94 1.06 -4.19
C PRO A 16 -1.96 1.88 -3.40
N TYR A 17 -2.72 2.73 -4.09
CA TYR A 17 -3.84 3.45 -3.51
C TYR A 17 -4.87 2.50 -2.88
N LYS A 18 -5.33 1.48 -3.61
CA LYS A 18 -6.26 0.48 -3.06
C LYS A 18 -5.67 -0.25 -1.86
N LYS A 19 -4.39 -0.64 -1.92
CA LYS A 19 -3.74 -1.40 -0.85
C LYS A 19 -3.54 -0.58 0.42
N TYR A 20 -2.99 0.63 0.30
CA TYR A 20 -2.53 1.41 1.45
C TYR A 20 -3.55 2.47 1.90
N TYR A 21 -4.29 3.09 0.97
CA TYR A 21 -5.29 4.09 1.33
C TYR A 21 -6.65 3.46 1.64
N MET A 22 -7.12 2.52 0.80
CA MET A 22 -8.40 1.83 1.02
C MET A 22 -8.30 0.54 1.84
N ALA A 23 -7.10 0.18 2.32
CA ALA A 23 -6.84 -1.06 3.06
C ALA A 23 -7.33 -2.34 2.35
N MET A 24 -7.31 -2.37 1.02
CA MET A 24 -7.83 -3.48 0.22
C MET A 24 -6.79 -4.61 0.08
N PRO A 25 -7.05 -5.82 0.61
CA PRO A 25 -6.09 -6.93 0.54
C PRO A 25 -5.99 -7.52 -0.87
N PHE A 26 -4.84 -8.09 -1.23
CA PHE A 26 -4.53 -8.56 -2.61
C PHE A 26 -5.54 -9.57 -3.16
N HIS A 27 -5.95 -10.56 -2.36
CA HIS A 27 -6.94 -11.56 -2.78
C HIS A 27 -8.28 -10.92 -3.21
N ARG A 28 -8.66 -9.78 -2.59
CA ARG A 28 -9.87 -9.05 -2.98
C ARG A 28 -9.65 -8.30 -4.29
N GLN A 29 -8.44 -7.83 -4.54
CA GLN A 29 -8.12 -7.13 -5.77
C GLN A 29 -8.02 -8.09 -6.96
N GLU A 30 -7.54 -9.33 -6.75
CA GLU A 30 -7.57 -10.42 -7.74
C GLU A 30 -8.99 -10.77 -8.18
N TYR A 31 -9.94 -10.78 -7.23
CA TYR A 31 -11.36 -10.95 -7.57
C TYR A 31 -11.89 -9.81 -8.45
N VAL A 32 -11.52 -8.56 -8.17
CA VAL A 32 -11.90 -7.43 -9.03
C VAL A 32 -11.25 -7.52 -10.41
N GLN A 33 -10.00 -7.99 -10.49
CA GLN A 33 -9.32 -8.24 -11.77
C GLN A 33 -10.02 -9.31 -12.61
N SER A 34 -10.54 -10.37 -11.98
CA SER A 34 -11.26 -11.44 -12.69
C SER A 34 -12.57 -10.93 -13.29
N LEU A 35 -13.30 -10.06 -12.57
CA LEU A 35 -14.51 -9.42 -13.07
C LEU A 35 -14.25 -8.51 -14.29
N ILE A 36 -13.09 -7.87 -14.37
CA ILE A 36 -12.71 -6.95 -15.45
C ILE A 36 -11.96 -7.70 -16.59
N GLY A 37 -11.65 -8.98 -16.39
CA GLY A 37 -10.94 -9.81 -17.37
C GLY A 37 -9.46 -9.47 -17.54
N LEU A 38 -8.82 -8.89 -16.50
CA LEU A 38 -7.42 -8.47 -16.55
C LEU A 38 -6.62 -9.06 -15.37
N PRO A 39 -6.34 -10.37 -15.38
CA PRO A 39 -5.51 -11.00 -14.36
C PRO A 39 -4.06 -10.53 -14.50
N ILE A 40 -3.47 -10.05 -13.41
CA ILE A 40 -2.07 -9.64 -13.36
C ILE A 40 -1.34 -10.54 -12.36
N PRO A 41 -0.20 -11.14 -12.74
CA PRO A 41 0.59 -11.96 -11.83
C PRO A 41 1.02 -11.19 -10.57
N ALA A 42 1.04 -11.88 -9.42
CA ALA A 42 1.44 -11.28 -8.15
C ALA A 42 2.85 -10.64 -8.20
N SER A 43 3.79 -11.25 -8.93
CA SER A 43 5.15 -10.70 -9.12
C SER A 43 5.14 -9.33 -9.81
N THR A 44 4.32 -9.18 -10.86
CA THR A 44 4.16 -7.90 -11.56
C THR A 44 3.46 -6.87 -10.68
N GLN A 45 2.48 -7.28 -9.87
CA GLN A 45 1.84 -6.39 -8.89
C GLN A 45 2.88 -5.84 -7.90
N TRP A 46 3.77 -6.70 -7.38
CA TRP A 46 4.85 -6.29 -6.48
C TRP A 46 5.85 -5.33 -7.13
N GLN A 47 6.31 -5.61 -8.35
CA GLN A 47 7.20 -4.69 -9.07
C GLN A 47 6.57 -3.30 -9.25
N LEU A 48 5.30 -3.25 -9.65
CA LEU A 48 4.60 -1.97 -9.84
C LEU A 48 4.44 -1.20 -8.52
N MET A 49 4.25 -1.90 -7.41
CA MET A 49 4.18 -1.29 -6.09
C MET A 49 5.54 -0.76 -5.63
N GLU A 50 6.61 -1.52 -5.84
CA GLU A 50 7.98 -1.14 -5.51
C GLU A 50 8.41 0.12 -6.27
N GLU A 51 8.12 0.18 -7.58
CA GLU A 51 8.40 1.35 -8.40
C GLU A 51 7.68 2.62 -7.90
N LEU A 52 6.48 2.50 -7.32
CA LEU A 52 5.78 3.65 -6.73
C LEU A 52 6.29 3.97 -5.32
N ALA A 53 6.60 2.95 -4.52
CA ALA A 53 7.12 3.13 -3.16
C ALA A 53 8.42 3.94 -3.15
N GLY A 54 9.24 3.83 -4.20
CA GLY A 54 10.40 4.69 -4.42
C GLY A 54 10.09 6.19 -4.34
N CYS A 55 8.90 6.64 -4.77
CA CYS A 55 8.49 8.03 -4.65
C CYS A 55 8.22 8.44 -3.20
N ALA A 56 7.66 7.55 -2.39
CA ALA A 56 7.38 7.82 -0.98
C ALA A 56 8.66 7.90 -0.14
N LEU A 57 9.68 7.11 -0.49
CA LEU A 57 10.99 7.15 0.17
C LEU A 57 11.68 8.50 0.05
N LEU A 58 11.43 9.27 -1.01
CA LEU A 58 12.01 10.61 -1.17
C LEU A 58 11.51 11.62 -0.12
N VAL A 59 10.33 11.40 0.44
CA VAL A 59 9.74 12.26 1.48
C VAL A 59 10.34 11.94 2.86
N PHE A 60 10.87 10.73 3.04
CA PHE A 60 11.36 10.25 4.32
C PHE A 60 12.46 11.13 4.96
N PRO A 61 13.51 11.59 4.24
CA PRO A 61 14.52 12.48 4.83
C PRO A 61 13.94 13.82 5.32
N ALA A 62 12.92 14.34 4.63
CA ALA A 62 12.24 15.56 5.07
C ALA A 62 11.45 15.32 6.37
N LEU A 63 10.80 14.17 6.49
CA LEU A 63 10.11 13.77 7.72
C LEU A 63 11.09 13.56 8.87
N GLU A 64 12.29 13.00 8.62
CA GLU A 64 13.34 12.86 9.64
C GLU A 64 13.77 14.22 10.20
N ILE A 65 14.02 15.21 9.34
CA ILE A 65 14.39 16.57 9.76
C ILE A 65 13.28 17.21 10.60
N LEU A 66 12.02 17.04 10.19
CA LEU A 66 10.87 17.55 10.95
C LEU A 66 10.73 16.86 12.31
N ALA A 67 10.93 15.54 12.36
CA ALA A 67 10.90 14.77 13.60
C ALA A 67 12.03 15.19 14.56
N ALA A 68 13.24 15.42 14.05
CA ALA A 68 14.39 15.86 14.85
C ALA A 68 14.20 17.26 15.47
N ASN A 69 13.45 18.14 14.80
CA ASN A 69 13.13 19.48 15.31
C ASN A 69 11.81 19.53 16.09
N GLY A 70 11.14 18.39 16.29
CA GLY A 70 9.89 18.32 17.03
C GLY A 70 10.10 18.54 18.54
N SER A 71 9.30 19.43 19.15
CA SER A 71 9.34 19.68 20.60
C SER A 71 8.63 18.59 21.41
N LEU A 72 7.74 17.83 20.78
CA LEU A 72 6.97 16.75 21.37
C LEU A 72 6.77 15.64 20.33
N ILE A 73 7.04 14.39 20.71
CA ILE A 73 6.83 13.21 19.87
C ILE A 73 5.68 12.40 20.46
N HIS A 74 4.64 12.18 19.67
CA HIS A 74 3.59 11.20 19.99
C HIS A 74 3.97 9.87 19.34
N ASN A 75 4.20 8.86 20.17
CA ASN A 75 4.40 7.50 19.68
C ASN A 75 3.03 6.81 19.57
N ASP A 76 2.65 6.39 18.37
CA ASP A 76 1.45 5.59 18.14
C ASP A 76 1.79 4.11 18.32
N ASP A 77 1.73 3.63 19.56
CA ASP A 77 1.93 2.22 19.90
C ASP A 77 0.64 1.41 19.68
N THR A 78 0.16 1.39 18.42
CA THR A 78 -0.98 0.56 18.04
C THR A 78 -0.53 -0.92 17.99
N VAL A 79 -0.83 -1.64 19.06
CA VAL A 79 -0.66 -3.10 19.10
C VAL A 79 -1.64 -3.79 18.15
N ARG A 80 -1.11 -4.63 17.27
CA ARG A 80 -1.93 -5.56 16.50
C ARG A 80 -2.48 -6.61 17.46
N TYR A 81 -3.79 -6.61 17.66
CA TYR A 81 -4.44 -7.67 18.44
C TYR A 81 -4.19 -9.03 17.78
N ASP A 82 -3.43 -9.87 18.46
CA ASP A 82 -3.33 -11.29 18.14
C ASP A 82 -4.60 -11.97 18.66
N SER A 83 -5.46 -12.39 17.74
CA SER A 83 -6.71 -13.10 18.06
C SER A 83 -6.50 -14.45 18.75
N SER A 84 -5.25 -14.93 18.84
CA SER A 84 -4.90 -16.15 19.58
C SER A 84 -4.59 -15.90 21.06
N GLN A 85 -4.42 -14.65 21.48
CA GLN A 85 -4.20 -14.28 22.88
C GLN A 85 -5.52 -13.87 23.53
N PRO A 86 -5.82 -14.30 24.77
CA PRO A 86 -7.02 -13.86 25.48
C PRO A 86 -6.98 -12.34 25.64
N THR A 87 -8.07 -11.68 25.23
CA THR A 87 -8.21 -10.22 25.31
C THR A 87 -7.97 -9.77 26.74
N LYS A 88 -6.96 -8.92 26.96
CA LYS A 88 -6.74 -8.28 28.25
C LYS A 88 -7.92 -7.34 28.52
N PRO A 89 -8.68 -7.50 29.62
CA PRO A 89 -9.77 -6.57 29.96
C PRO A 89 -9.20 -5.17 30.26
N PRO A 90 -10.05 -4.12 30.18
CA PRO A 90 -9.64 -2.72 30.22
C PRO A 90 -8.87 -2.33 31.49
#